data_AF-A0A976FZX2-F1
#
_entry.id   AF-A0A976FZX2-F1
#
_cell.length_a   1.000
_cell.length_b   1.000
_cell.length_c   1.000
_cell.angle_alpha   90.00
_cell.angle_beta   90.00
_cell.angle_gamma   90.00
#
_symmetry.space_group_name_H-M   'P 1'
#
loop_
_entity.id
_entity.type
_entity.pdbx_description
1 polymer ?
#
loop_
_entity_poly.entity_id
_entity_poly.type
_entity_poly.pdbx_seq_one_letter_code
_entity_poly.pdbx_strand_id
1 'polypeptide(L)' 'MNDFTGKDPHGREDLALATLRAVAKEADEELPSDLVEKLYHLQKRHQYDADRAASVQEMQRLLEQYVGSLVEGEAK' A
#
# COMPACT_ATOMS: atom_id res chain seq x y z
N MET A 1 24.40 8.20 -19.93
CA MET A 1 25.07 7.49 -18.82
C MET A 1 24.91 8.35 -17.59
N ASN A 2 24.23 8.02 -16.51
CA ASN A 2 23.51 6.83 -16.05
C ASN A 2 22.49 7.38 -15.04
N ASP A 3 21.19 7.14 -15.19
CA ASP A 3 20.22 7.44 -14.13
C ASP A 3 19.79 6.11 -13.50
N PHE A 4 20.39 5.84 -12.35
CA PHE A 4 20.21 4.66 -11.52
C PHE A 4 19.01 4.91 -10.60
N THR A 5 17.83 5.11 -11.15
CA THR A 5 16.59 5.05 -10.37
C THR A 5 16.08 3.62 -10.46
N GLY A 6 16.05 2.92 -9.33
CA GLY A 6 15.62 1.52 -9.20
C GLY A 6 14.13 1.31 -9.52
N LYS A 7 13.71 1.63 -10.75
CA LYS A 7 12.45 1.19 -11.32
C LYS A 7 12.62 -0.25 -11.76
N ASP A 8 11.82 -1.12 -11.16
CA ASP A 8 11.66 -2.50 -11.58
C ASP A 8 11.45 -2.56 -13.11
N PRO A 9 12.21 -3.38 -13.86
CA PRO A 9 12.16 -3.43 -15.32
C PRO A 9 10.87 -4.06 -15.89
N HIS A 10 9.85 -4.27 -15.06
CA HIS A 10 8.62 -4.99 -15.37
C HIS A 10 7.40 -4.06 -15.29
N GLY A 11 7.12 -3.33 -16.36
CA GLY A 11 6.00 -2.35 -16.47
C GLY A 11 4.57 -2.86 -16.24
N ARG A 12 4.36 -4.09 -15.74
CA ARG A 12 3.05 -4.59 -15.27
C ARG A 12 2.80 -4.29 -13.80
N GLU A 13 3.85 -4.23 -12.99
CA GLU A 13 3.73 -3.99 -11.55
C GLU A 13 3.30 -2.55 -11.26
N ASP A 14 3.81 -1.62 -12.08
CA ASP A 14 3.44 -0.21 -12.09
C ASP A 14 1.94 -0.01 -12.39
N LEU A 15 1.36 -0.83 -13.28
CA LEU A 15 -0.04 -0.68 -13.68
C LEU A 15 -1.01 -1.03 -12.54
N ALA A 16 -0.79 -2.12 -11.81
CA ALA A 16 -1.68 -2.52 -10.73
C ALA A 16 -1.70 -1.49 -9.60
N LEU A 17 -0.53 -1.01 -9.18
CA LEU A 17 -0.42 0.05 -8.18
C LEU A 17 -1.00 1.38 -8.68
N ALA A 18 -0.75 1.74 -9.95
CA ALA A 18 -1.33 2.93 -10.57
C ALA A 18 -2.86 2.89 -10.59
N THR A 19 -3.45 1.72 -10.92
CA THR A 19 -4.89 1.52 -10.86
C THR A 19 -5.41 1.64 -9.43
N LEU A 20 -4.74 1.04 -8.44
CA LEU A 20 -5.15 1.15 -7.03
C LEU A 20 -5.13 2.60 -6.55
N ARG A 21 -4.12 3.38 -6.92
CA ARG A 21 -4.05 4.83 -6.60
C ARG A 21 -5.16 5.63 -7.28
N ALA A 22 -5.46 5.32 -8.55
CA ALA A 22 -6.53 5.99 -9.28
C ALA A 22 -7.90 5.70 -8.64
N VAL A 23 -8.19 4.44 -8.34
CA VAL A 23 -9.44 4.02 -7.68
C VAL A 23 -9.53 4.61 -6.27
N ALA A 24 -8.44 4.61 -5.50
CA ALA A 24 -8.41 5.23 -4.18
C ALA A 24 -8.83 6.71 -4.28
N LYS A 25 -8.25 7.46 -5.22
CA LYS A 25 -8.60 8.85 -5.46
C LYS A 25 -10.06 9.06 -5.88
N GLU A 26 -10.65 8.14 -6.63
CA GLU A 26 -12.06 8.22 -7.02
C GLU A 26 -13.02 7.83 -5.89
N ALA A 27 -12.63 6.88 -5.04
CA ALA A 27 -13.46 6.37 -3.96
C ALA A 27 -13.46 7.28 -2.72
N ASP A 28 -12.29 7.81 -2.37
CA ASP A 28 -12.09 8.69 -1.22
C ASP A 28 -10.80 9.50 -1.38
N GLU A 29 -10.92 10.83 -1.54
CA GLU A 29 -9.76 11.71 -1.72
C GLU A 29 -8.85 11.76 -0.49
N GLU A 30 -9.34 11.36 0.69
CA GLU A 30 -8.61 11.42 1.95
C GLU A 30 -7.74 10.17 2.19
N LEU A 31 -7.86 9.12 1.36
CA LEU A 31 -7.04 7.91 1.53
C LEU A 31 -5.58 8.20 1.13
N PRO A 32 -4.60 8.09 2.04
CA PRO A 32 -3.24 8.48 1.71
C PRO A 32 -2.58 7.52 0.74
N SER A 33 -1.94 8.06 -0.29
CA SER A 33 -1.24 7.26 -1.30
C SER A 33 -0.16 6.34 -0.68
N ASP A 34 0.47 6.76 0.42
CA ASP A 34 1.49 5.97 1.13
C ASP A 34 0.88 4.71 1.78
N LEU A 35 -0.34 4.79 2.31
CA LEU A 35 -1.05 3.63 2.85
C LEU A 35 -1.38 2.63 1.75
N VAL A 36 -1.89 3.11 0.60
CA VAL A 36 -2.22 2.27 -0.56
C VAL A 36 -0.99 1.52 -1.08
N GLU A 37 0.16 2.20 -1.14
CA GLU A 37 1.42 1.61 -1.57
C GLU A 37 1.93 0.55 -0.59
N LYS A 38 1.90 0.83 0.72
CA LYS A 38 2.29 -0.14 1.75
C LYS A 38 1.41 -1.38 1.73
N LEU A 39 0.10 -1.23 1.59
CA LEU A 39 -0.84 -2.35 1.47
C LEU A 39 -0.58 -3.18 0.21
N TYR A 40 -0.33 -2.53 -0.93
CA TYR A 40 0.02 -3.21 -2.18
C TYR A 40 1.28 -4.07 -2.03
N HIS A 41 2.36 -3.51 -1.47
CA HIS A 41 3.60 -4.26 -1.29
C HIS A 41 3.47 -5.41 -0.31
N LEU A 42 2.71 -5.22 0.77
CA LEU A 42 2.41 -6.27 1.74
C LEU A 42 1.63 -7.41 1.08
N GLN A 43 0.55 -7.10 0.36
CA GLN A 43 -0.23 -8.12 -0.34
C GLN A 43 0.62 -8.86 -1.40
N LYS A 44 1.46 -8.13 -2.15
CA LYS A 44 2.38 -8.73 -3.11
C LYS A 44 3.37 -9.69 -2.45
N ARG A 45 3.91 -9.32 -1.27
CA ARG A 45 4.83 -10.17 -0.50
C ARG A 45 4.19 -11.50 -0.08
N HIS A 46 2.89 -11.47 0.22
CA HIS A 46 2.12 -12.66 0.63
C HIS A 46 1.32 -13.31 -0.51
N GLN A 47 1.46 -12.88 -1.76
CA GLN A 47 0.58 -13.33 -2.85
C GLN A 47 0.68 -14.84 -3.15
N TYR A 48 1.81 -15.44 -2.81
CA TYR A 48 2.08 -16.88 -2.97
C TYR A 48 2.15 -17.62 -1.63
N ASP A 49 1.85 -16.95 -0.51
CA ASP A 49 1.81 -17.62 0.78
C ASP A 49 0.64 -18.58 0.85
N ALA A 50 0.90 -19.78 1.36
CA ALA A 50 -0.15 -20.76 1.65
C ALA A 50 -1.01 -20.31 2.85
N ASP A 51 -0.42 -19.56 3.78
CA ASP A 51 -1.10 -19.05 4.96
C ASP A 51 -1.64 -17.63 4.72
N ARG A 52 -2.91 -17.55 4.32
CA ARG A 52 -3.58 -16.26 4.12
C ARG A 52 -3.81 -15.49 5.43
N ALA A 53 -3.82 -16.19 6.56
CA ALA A 53 -4.06 -15.56 7.86
C ALA A 53 -2.93 -14.59 8.24
N ALA A 54 -1.68 -14.95 7.97
CA ALA A 54 -0.52 -14.08 8.17
C ALA A 54 -0.64 -12.76 7.40
N SER A 55 -1.03 -12.84 6.12
CA SER A 55 -1.24 -11.65 5.28
C SER A 55 -2.31 -10.72 5.85
N VAL A 56 -3.45 -11.28 6.27
CA VAL A 56 -4.56 -10.49 6.82
C VAL A 56 -4.18 -9.85 8.15
N GLN A 57 -3.53 -10.59 9.05
CA GLN A 57 -3.10 -10.04 10.34
C GLN A 57 -2.11 -8.90 10.17
N GLU A 58 -1.20 -9.00 9.20
CA GLU A 58 -0.24 -7.94 8.96
C GLU A 58 -0.88 -6.69 8.33
N MET A 59 -1.82 -6.87 7.41
CA MET A 59 -2.64 -5.76 6.90
C MET A 59 -3.43 -5.06 8.01
N GLN A 60 -4.04 -5.84 8.92
CA GLN A 60 -4.78 -5.29 10.05
C GLN A 60 -3.88 -4.41 10.94
N ARG A 61 -2.68 -4.89 11.29
CA ARG A 61 -1.73 -4.11 12.09
C ARG A 61 -1.33 -2.80 11.42
N LEU A 62 -1.10 -2.83 10.10
CA LEU A 62 -0.77 -1.63 9.34
C LEU A 62 -1.92 -0.62 9.37
N LEU A 63 -3.17 -1.08 9.23
CA LEU A 63 -4.36 -0.24 9.32
C LEU A 63 -4.58 0.31 10.74
N GLU A 64 -4.36 -0.50 11.78
CA GLU A 64 -4.45 -0.06 13.17
C GLU A 64 -3.43 1.04 13.48
N GLN A 65 -2.19 0.91 13.00
CA GLN A 65 -1.17 1.95 13.13
C GLN A 65 -1.59 3.23 12.41
N TYR A 66 -2.14 3.10 11.20
CA TYR A 66 -2.62 4.23 10.44
C TYR A 66 -3.76 4.96 11.16
N VAL A 67 -4.80 4.24 11.59
CA VAL A 67 -5.93 4.81 12.33
C VAL A 67 -5.46 5.43 13.65
N GLY A 68 -4.54 4.78 14.37
CA GLY A 68 -3.92 5.34 15.57
C GLY A 68 -3.23 6.68 15.29
N SER A 69 -2.48 6.78 14.19
CA SER A 69 -1.80 8.03 13.81
C SER A 69 -2.76 9.17 13.42
N LEU A 70 -3.94 8.84 12.88
CA LEU A 70 -4.97 9.84 12.60
C LEU A 70 -5.54 10.44 13.90
N VAL A 71 -5.88 9.58 14.86
CA VAL A 71 -6.43 9.99 16.17
C VAL A 71 -5.42 10.83 16.95
N GLU A 72 -4.14 10.50 16.89
CA GLU A 72 -3.07 11.28 17.51
C GLU A 72 -2.80 12.61 16.78
N GLY A 73 -3.02 12.66 15.46
CA GLY A 73 -2.89 13.86 14.64
C GLY A 73 -3.99 14.90 14.86
N GLU A 74 -5.20 14.48 15.22
CA GLU A 74 -6.34 15.37 15.49
C GLU A 74 -6.34 15.97 16.92
N ALA A 75 -5.50 15.47 17.83
CA ALA A 75 -5.43 15.93 19.22
C ALA A 75 -4.52 17.17 19.43
N LYS A 76 -4.15 17.89 18.35
CA LYS A 76 -3.21 19.02 18.39
C LYS A 76 -3.78 20.31 17.82
#